data_AF-A0A0P7XUY5-F1
#
_entry.id   AF-A0A0P7XUY5-F1
#
_cell.length_a   1.000
_cell.length_b   1.000
_cell.length_c   1.000
_cell.angle_alpha   90.00
_cell.angle_beta   90.00
_cell.angle_gamma   90.00
#
_symmetry.space_group_name_H-M   'P 1'
#
loop_
_entity.id
_entity.type
_entity.pdbx_description
1 polymer ?
#
loop_
_entity_poly.entity_id
_entity_poly.type
_entity_poly.pdbx_seq_one_letter_code
_entity_poly.pdbx_strand_id
1 'polypeptide(L)'
;MSYAGLRYYQQTTDADRAKFLSDCQERITDYTTPLVFFTLEINRLPDDHLDGLFARNADLARYKPVFDRIRKMKPYQLSDELEKFLHDMGAVGDAWERLFDETIAGLTFEVDGEELG
;
A
#
# COMPACT_ATOMS: atom_id res chain seq x y z
N MET A 1 -4.56 -4.09 -7.77
CA MET A 1 -4.00 -2.76 -8.08
C MET A 1 -3.44 -2.62 -9.49
N SER A 2 -2.57 -3.51 -9.99
CA SER A 2 -1.87 -3.30 -11.28
C SER A 2 -2.77 -2.95 -12.46
N TYR A 3 -3.89 -3.66 -12.67
CA TYR A 3 -4.84 -3.33 -13.75
C TYR A 3 -5.49 -1.95 -13.58
N ALA A 4 -6.01 -1.65 -12.38
CA ALA A 4 -6.66 -0.36 -12.10
C ALA A 4 -5.68 0.81 -12.26
N GLY A 5 -4.45 0.66 -11.76
CA GLY A 5 -3.39 1.67 -11.91
C GLY A 5 -3.03 1.89 -13.37
N LEU A 6 -2.73 0.83 -14.13
CA LEU A 6 -2.40 0.95 -15.55
C LEU A 6 -3.53 1.60 -16.38
N ARG A 7 -4.79 1.28 -16.07
CA ARG A 7 -5.94 1.89 -16.75
C ARG A 7 -6.07 3.39 -16.44
N TYR A 8 -5.86 3.79 -15.18
CA TYR A 8 -5.87 5.19 -14.77
C TYR A 8 -4.74 5.98 -15.44
N TYR A 9 -3.50 5.48 -15.41
CA TYR A 9 -2.35 6.19 -15.98
C TYR A 9 -2.37 6.37 -17.50
N GLN A 10 -3.26 5.67 -18.22
CA GLN A 10 -3.49 5.94 -19.65
C GLN A 10 -4.21 7.27 -19.90
N GLN A 11 -5.05 7.72 -18.96
CA GLN A 11 -5.81 8.97 -19.06
C GLN A 11 -6.28 9.38 -17.67
N THR A 12 -5.46 10.17 -16.98
CA THR A 12 -5.67 10.55 -15.57
C THR A 12 -6.81 11.56 -15.38
N THR A 13 -7.22 12.26 -16.45
CA THR A 13 -8.35 13.21 -16.46
C THR A 13 -9.72 12.55 -16.63
N ASP A 14 -9.78 11.24 -16.91
CA ASP A 14 -11.01 10.48 -17.02
C ASP A 14 -11.55 10.13 -15.61
N ALA A 15 -12.67 10.77 -15.24
CA ALA A 15 -13.26 10.66 -13.91
C ALA A 15 -13.73 9.22 -13.56
N ASP A 16 -14.20 8.44 -14.54
CA ASP A 16 -14.64 7.07 -14.30
C ASP A 16 -13.45 6.16 -13.99
N ARG A 17 -12.30 6.39 -14.64
CA ARG A 17 -11.06 5.66 -14.35
C ARG A 17 -10.47 6.02 -13.00
N ALA A 18 -10.46 7.31 -12.67
CA ALA A 18 -10.03 7.80 -11.36
C ALA A 18 -10.89 7.19 -10.25
N LYS A 19 -12.21 7.21 -10.41
CA LYS A 19 -13.15 6.57 -9.48
C LYS A 19 -12.89 5.06 -9.35
N PHE A 20 -12.71 4.36 -10.46
CA PHE A 20 -12.44 2.91 -10.43
C PHE A 20 -11.16 2.56 -9.65
N LEU A 21 -10.10 3.34 -9.80
CA LEU A 21 -8.87 3.17 -9.02
C LEU A 21 -9.13 3.39 -7.52
N SER A 22 -9.81 4.49 -7.17
CA SER A 22 -10.14 4.84 -5.79
C SER A 22 -10.99 3.75 -5.11
N ASP A 23 -12.06 3.27 -5.78
CA ASP A 23 -12.93 2.21 -5.26
C ASP A 23 -12.14 0.91 -5.01
N CYS A 24 -11.16 0.59 -5.88
CA CYS A 24 -10.29 -0.58 -5.69
C CYS A 24 -9.33 -0.40 -4.50
N GLN A 25 -8.78 0.81 -4.31
CA GLN A 25 -7.90 1.13 -3.18
C GLN A 25 -8.67 1.01 -1.86
N GLU A 26 -9.85 1.63 -1.77
CA GLU A 26 -10.72 1.58 -0.60
C GLU A 26 -11.00 0.13 -0.17
N ARG A 27 -11.43 -0.71 -1.12
CA ARG A 27 -11.69 -2.14 -0.84
C ARG A 27 -10.46 -2.89 -0.34
N ILE A 28 -9.28 -2.60 -0.88
CA ILE A 28 -8.04 -3.24 -0.41
C ILE A 28 -7.73 -2.78 1.01
N THR A 29 -7.82 -1.48 1.28
CA THR A 29 -7.62 -0.90 2.61
C THR A 29 -8.55 -1.55 3.63
N ASP A 30 -9.84 -1.70 3.31
CA ASP A 30 -10.82 -2.38 4.16
C ASP A 30 -10.42 -3.84 4.44
N TYR A 31 -9.91 -4.55 3.45
CA TYR A 31 -9.47 -5.94 3.61
C TYR A 31 -8.15 -6.07 4.38
N THR A 32 -7.21 -5.13 4.23
CA THR A 32 -5.87 -5.23 4.83
C THR A 32 -5.80 -4.64 6.23
N THR A 33 -6.62 -3.65 6.56
CA THR A 33 -6.68 -3.03 7.90
C THR A 33 -6.81 -4.07 9.03
N PRO A 34 -7.76 -5.03 9.00
CA PRO A 34 -7.88 -6.03 10.06
C PRO A 34 -6.75 -7.07 10.06
N LEU A 35 -5.86 -7.09 9.06
CA LEU A 35 -4.73 -8.03 8.97
C LEU A 35 -3.45 -7.50 9.61
N VAL A 36 -3.41 -6.23 10.05
CA VAL A 36 -2.22 -5.61 10.66
C VAL A 36 -1.70 -6.42 11.86
N PHE A 37 -2.60 -7.04 12.64
CA PHE A 37 -2.21 -7.88 13.78
C PHE A 37 -1.26 -9.02 13.38
N PHE A 38 -1.34 -9.53 12.15
CA PHE A 38 -0.51 -10.65 11.71
C PHE A 38 0.98 -10.31 11.82
N THR A 39 1.38 -9.16 11.29
CA THR A 39 2.76 -8.66 11.38
C THR A 39 3.14 -8.36 12.84
N LEU A 40 2.26 -7.70 13.58
CA LEU A 40 2.50 -7.29 14.97
C LEU A 40 2.73 -8.50 15.89
N GLU A 41 1.83 -9.48 15.84
CA GLU A 41 1.89 -10.71 16.65
C GLU A 41 3.09 -11.57 16.25
N ILE A 42 3.39 -11.70 14.95
CA ILE A 42 4.59 -12.39 14.49
C ILE A 42 5.84 -11.74 15.09
N ASN A 43 5.90 -10.41 15.14
CA ASN A 43 7.05 -9.69 15.67
C ASN A 43 7.17 -9.73 17.21
N ARG A 44 6.07 -10.00 17.92
CA ARG A 44 6.08 -10.28 19.37
C ARG A 44 6.66 -11.63 19.73
N LEU A 45 6.61 -12.61 18.82
CA LEU A 45 7.13 -13.95 19.09
C LEU A 45 8.64 -13.93 19.40
N PRO A 46 9.11 -14.81 20.31
CA PRO A 46 10.52 -15.12 20.47
C PRO A 46 11.16 -15.57 19.14
N ASP A 47 12.45 -15.28 18.95
CA ASP A 47 13.14 -15.60 17.69
C ASP A 47 13.12 -17.11 17.37
N ASP A 48 13.27 -17.96 18.40
CA ASP A 48 13.34 -19.41 18.27
C ASP A 48 11.97 -20.07 18.01
N HIS A 49 10.87 -19.36 18.26
CA HIS A 49 9.52 -19.91 18.12
C HIS A 49 9.22 -20.32 16.67
N LEU A 50 9.52 -19.43 15.72
CA LEU A 50 9.24 -19.68 14.30
C LEU A 50 10.17 -20.75 13.73
N ASP A 51 11.44 -20.77 14.14
CA ASP A 51 12.40 -21.80 13.73
C ASP A 51 11.92 -23.20 14.16
N GLY A 52 11.38 -23.30 15.37
CA GLY A 52 10.77 -24.54 15.86
C GLY A 52 9.55 -24.99 15.04
N LEU A 53 8.74 -24.05 14.53
CA LEU A 53 7.58 -24.37 13.68
C LEU A 53 8.02 -24.78 12.26
N PHE A 54 8.99 -24.07 11.67
CA PHE A 54 9.53 -24.42 10.35
C PHE A 54 10.19 -25.80 10.35
N ALA A 55 10.91 -26.17 11.41
CA ALA A 55 11.51 -27.50 11.53
C ALA A 55 10.48 -28.63 11.58
N ARG A 56 9.25 -28.36 12.06
CA ARG A 56 8.19 -29.37 12.22
C ARG A 56 7.28 -29.53 11.01
N ASN A 57 7.22 -28.52 10.13
CA ASN A 57 6.30 -28.53 9.00
C ASN A 57 6.96 -27.94 7.73
N ALA A 58 7.26 -28.80 6.76
CA ALA A 58 7.86 -28.42 5.49
C ALA A 58 6.96 -27.51 4.63
N ASP A 59 5.64 -27.68 4.68
CA ASP A 59 4.69 -26.83 3.96
C ASP A 59 4.70 -25.40 4.53
N LEU A 60 4.84 -25.26 5.84
CA LEU A 60 5.03 -23.95 6.47
C LEU A 60 6.43 -23.38 6.17
N ALA A 61 7.47 -24.22 6.22
CA ALA A 61 8.85 -23.81 5.98
C ALA A 61 9.05 -23.21 4.58
N ARG A 62 8.25 -23.63 3.59
CA ARG A 62 8.20 -23.02 2.25
C ARG A 62 7.99 -21.50 2.29
N TYR A 63 7.26 -21.00 3.29
CA TYR A 63 6.94 -19.58 3.43
C TYR A 63 7.93 -18.82 4.32
N LYS A 64 8.99 -19.47 4.83
CA LYS A 64 10.01 -18.84 5.68
C LYS A 64 10.53 -17.50 5.15
N PRO A 65 10.79 -17.30 3.83
CA PRO A 65 11.23 -16.00 3.32
C PRO A 65 10.26 -14.84 3.59
N VAL A 66 8.95 -15.10 3.66
CA VAL A 66 7.93 -14.10 3.97
C VAL A 66 8.05 -13.68 5.44
N PHE A 67 8.17 -14.65 6.35
CA PHE A 67 8.38 -14.40 7.78
C PHE A 67 9.71 -13.71 8.04
N ASP A 68 10.80 -14.13 7.39
CA ASP A 68 12.12 -13.49 7.52
C ASP A 68 12.06 -12.02 7.10
N ARG A 69 11.31 -11.68 6.04
CA ARG A 69 11.10 -10.29 5.62
C ARG A 69 10.34 -9.49 6.68
N ILE A 70 9.31 -10.08 7.31
CA ILE A 70 8.57 -9.45 8.42
C ILE A 70 9.51 -9.21 9.62
N ARG A 71 10.28 -10.23 10.01
CA ARG A 71 11.19 -10.18 11.17
C ARG A 71 12.35 -9.19 10.98
N LYS A 72 12.83 -8.98 9.75
CA LYS A 72 13.82 -7.93 9.44
C LYS A 72 13.33 -6.52 9.76
N MET A 73 12.02 -6.29 9.70
CA MET A 73 11.43 -4.99 10.03
C MET A 73 11.13 -4.83 11.53
N LYS A 74 11.23 -5.90 12.33
CA LYS A 74 10.96 -5.88 13.77
C LYS A 74 11.66 -4.74 14.54
N PRO A 75 12.95 -4.40 14.29
CA PRO A 75 13.60 -3.28 14.99
C PRO A 75 12.99 -1.90 14.68
N TYR A 76 12.21 -1.80 13.60
CA TYR A 76 11.58 -0.57 13.14
C TYR A 76 10.06 -0.58 13.35
N GLN A 77 9.49 -1.67 13.89
CA GLN A 77 8.07 -1.75 14.18
C GLN A 77 7.71 -0.82 15.34
N LEU A 78 6.69 0.00 15.15
CA LEU A 78 6.20 0.92 16.18
C LEU A 78 5.18 0.24 17.11
N SER A 79 4.67 0.97 18.09
CA SER A 79 3.54 0.49 18.89
C SER A 79 2.30 0.31 18.00
N ASP A 80 1.40 -0.60 18.38
CA ASP A 80 0.15 -0.85 17.65
C ASP A 80 -0.65 0.45 17.39
N GLU A 81 -0.63 1.37 18.35
CA GLU A 81 -1.27 2.69 18.25
C GLU A 81 -0.62 3.56 17.17
N LEU A 82 0.71 3.58 17.09
CA LEU A 82 1.44 4.35 16.08
C LEU A 82 1.35 3.72 14.69
N GLU A 83 1.36 2.40 14.58
CA GLU A 83 1.17 1.68 13.30
C GLU A 83 -0.23 1.93 12.75
N LYS A 84 -1.26 1.87 13.61
CA LYS A 84 -2.64 2.21 13.23
C LYS A 84 -2.74 3.69 12.81
N PHE A 85 -2.13 4.59 13.57
CA PHE A 85 -2.08 6.01 13.23
C PHE A 85 -1.43 6.27 11.87
N LEU A 86 -0.28 5.65 11.58
CA LEU A 86 0.40 5.80 10.29
C LEU A 86 -0.44 5.25 9.13
N HIS A 87 -1.11 4.12 9.32
CA HIS A 87 -2.02 3.56 8.31
C HIS A 87 -3.18 4.52 8.01
N ASP A 88 -3.83 5.08 9.04
CA ASP A 88 -4.92 6.04 8.88
C ASP A 88 -4.45 7.34 8.19
N MET A 89 -3.21 7.76 8.45
CA MET A 89 -2.60 8.93 7.81
C MET A 89 -2.14 8.69 6.36
N GLY A 90 -1.97 7.45 5.93
CA GLY A 90 -1.54 7.12 4.56
C GLY A 90 -2.47 7.71 3.50
N ALA A 91 -3.78 7.62 3.73
CA ALA A 91 -4.80 8.20 2.84
C ALA A 91 -4.68 9.73 2.69
N VAL A 92 -4.17 10.41 3.72
CA VAL A 92 -3.92 11.87 3.69
C VAL A 92 -2.73 12.18 2.79
N GLY A 93 -1.66 11.40 2.85
CA GLY A 93 -0.51 11.53 1.95
C GLY A 93 -0.92 11.35 0.49
N ASP A 94 -1.63 10.26 0.20
CA ASP A 94 -2.14 9.95 -1.14
C ASP A 94 -3.07 11.04 -1.70
N ALA A 95 -3.80 11.75 -0.83
CA ALA A 95 -4.67 12.85 -1.23
C ALA A 95 -3.86 14.07 -1.72
N TRP A 96 -2.72 14.37 -1.11
CA TRP A 96 -1.83 15.44 -1.57
C TRP A 96 -1.17 15.12 -2.90
N GLU A 97 -0.77 13.87 -3.11
CA GLU A 97 -0.23 13.41 -4.41
C GLU A 97 -1.28 13.55 -5.52
N ARG A 98 -2.53 13.10 -5.27
CA ARG A 98 -3.63 13.29 -6.23
C ARG A 98 -3.90 14.75 -6.55
N LEU A 99 -3.97 15.61 -5.53
CA LEU A 99 -4.18 17.05 -5.75
C LEU A 99 -3.09 17.66 -6.64
N PHE A 100 -1.83 17.28 -6.42
CA PHE A 100 -0.72 17.72 -7.26
C PHE A 100 -0.87 17.22 -8.71
N ASP A 101 -1.09 15.92 -8.90
CA ASP A 101 -1.22 15.32 -10.23
C ASP A 101 -2.40 15.92 -11.03
N GLU A 102 -3.55 16.11 -10.37
CA GLU A 102 -4.72 16.75 -10.98
C GLU A 102 -4.45 18.22 -11.34
N THR A 103 -3.73 18.95 -10.47
CA THR A 103 -3.38 20.36 -10.72
C THR A 103 -2.45 20.49 -11.92
N ILE A 104 -1.39 19.68 -11.98
CA ILE A 104 -0.42 19.71 -13.07
C ILE A 104 -1.04 19.24 -14.39
N ALA A 105 -1.86 18.18 -14.36
CA ALA A 105 -2.55 17.68 -15.55
C ALA A 105 -3.63 18.63 -16.08
N GLY A 106 -4.17 19.52 -15.24
CA GLY A 106 -5.13 20.54 -15.65
C GLY A 106 -4.52 21.80 -16.27
N LEU A 107 -3.18 21.89 -16.32
CA LEU A 107 -2.51 23.06 -16.91
C LEU A 107 -2.56 22.99 -18.43
N THR A 108 -3.10 24.03 -19.06
CA THR A 108 -2.98 24.26 -20.50
C THR A 108 -2.09 25.47 -20.77
N PHE A 109 -1.41 25.45 -21.91
CA PHE A 109 -0.46 26.47 -22.34
C PHE A 109 -0.71 26.80 -23.82
N GLU A 110 -0.60 28.08 -24.17
CA GLU A 110 -0.59 28.48 -25.59
C GLU A 110 0.84 28.36 -26.14
N VAL A 111 1.02 27.54 -27.18
CA VAL A 111 2.31 27.33 -27.85
C VAL A 111 2.08 27.45 -29.35
N ASP A 112 2.76 28.39 -30.00
CA ASP A 112 2.63 28.68 -31.44
C ASP A 112 1.18 28.91 -31.92
N GLY A 113 0.30 29.42 -31.04
CA GLY A 113 -1.10 29.69 -31.33
C GLY A 113 -2.04 28.47 -31.16
N GLU A 114 -1.53 27.36 -30.64
CA GLU A 114 -2.32 26.18 -30.27
C GLU A 114 -2.36 26.02 -28.74
N GLU A 115 -3.53 25.67 -28.19
CA GLU A 115 -3.66 25.32 -26.77
C GLU A 115 -3.26 23.86 -26.56
N LEU A 116 -2.23 23.65 -25.74
CA LEU A 116 -1.66 22.33 -25.42
C LEU A 116 -1.75 22.06 -23.91
N GLY A 117 -2.10 20.83 -23.52
CA GLY A 117 -2.21 20.37 -22.14
C GLY A 117 -2.56 18.88 -22.08
#